data_AF-A0A518E0U2-F1
#
_entry.id   AF-A0A518E0U2-F1
#
_cell.length_a   1.000
_cell.length_b   1.000
_cell.length_c   1.000
_cell.angle_alpha   90.00
_cell.angle_beta   90.00
_cell.angle_gamma   90.00
#
_symmetry.space_group_name_H-M   'P 1'
#
loop_
_entity.id
_entity.type
_entity.pdbx_description
1 polymer ?
#
loop_
_entity_poly.entity_id
_entity_poly.type
_entity_poly.pdbx_seq_one_letter_code
_entity_poly.pdbx_strand_id
1 'polypeptide(L)' 'MESWNAERYLQFGDERTRAAVDLASRIALDQPALIVDLGCGPGNSTQILRQRWRREGL' A
#
# COMPACT_ATOMS: atom_id res chain seq x y z
N MET A 1 1.74 18.19 -27.17
CA MET A 1 1.81 18.11 -25.70
C MET A 1 1.26 16.73 -25.34
N GLU A 2 2.10 15.81 -24.86
CA GLU A 2 1.59 14.50 -24.44
C GLU A 2 0.65 14.72 -23.25
N SER A 3 -0.61 14.31 -23.40
CA SER A 3 -1.57 14.30 -22.31
C SER A 3 -1.19 13.22 -21.31
N TRP A 4 -1.41 13.50 -20.02
CA TRP A 4 -1.29 12.50 -18.97
C TRP A 4 -2.17 11.29 -19.27
N ASN A 5 -1.63 10.08 -19.12
CA ASN A 5 -2.34 8.82 -19.33
C ASN A 5 -2.34 7.99 -18.04
N ALA A 6 -3.54 7.82 -17.47
CA ALA A 6 -3.76 7.05 -16.25
C ALA A 6 -3.37 5.57 -16.40
N GLU A 7 -3.68 4.96 -17.54
CA GLU A 7 -3.41 3.53 -17.81
C GLU A 7 -1.90 3.27 -17.85
N ARG A 8 -1.14 4.15 -18.51
CA ARG A 8 0.33 4.06 -18.56
C ARG A 8 0.96 4.31 -17.19
N TYR A 9 0.33 5.12 -16.35
CA TYR A 9 0.75 5.32 -14.96
C TYR A 9 0.50 4.09 -14.09
N LEU A 10 -0.63 3.40 -14.30
CA LEU A 10 -1.00 2.19 -13.57
C LEU A 10 -0.25 0.93 -14.06
N GLN A 11 0.32 0.95 -15.27
CA GLN A 11 1.10 -0.15 -15.84
C GLN A 11 2.20 -0.67 -14.91
N PHE A 12 2.77 0.19 -14.05
CA PHE A 12 3.83 -0.15 -13.10
C PHE A 12 3.36 -0.14 -11.64
N GLY A 13 2.05 -0.34 -11.40
CA GLY A 13 1.47 -0.31 -10.06
C GLY A 13 2.14 -1.31 -9.10
N ASP A 14 2.42 -2.51 -9.58
CA ASP A 14 3.03 -3.59 -8.80
C ASP A 14 4.48 -3.28 -8.42
N GLU A 15 5.32 -2.85 -9.38
CA GLU A 15 6.72 -2.49 -9.09
C GLU A 15 6.81 -1.30 -8.14
N ARG A 16 5.89 -0.33 -8.26
CA ARG A 16 5.84 0.86 -7.41
C ARG A 16 5.40 0.55 -5.99
N THR A 17 4.65 -0.53 -5.77
CA THR A 17 4.21 -0.94 -4.43
C THR A 17 5.21 -1.85 -3.73
N ARG A 18 6.18 -2.43 -4.45
CA ARG A 18 7.18 -3.35 -3.88
C ARG A 18 7.90 -2.79 -2.65
N ALA A 19 8.33 -1.53 -2.69
CA ALA A 19 8.99 -0.89 -1.53
C ALA A 19 8.08 -0.84 -0.29
N ALA A 20 6.78 -0.59 -0.48
CA ALA A 20 5.82 -0.57 0.61
C ALA A 20 5.54 -1.99 1.15
N VAL A 21 5.48 -3.00 0.28
CA VAL A 21 5.40 -4.42 0.68
C VAL A 21 6.61 -4.82 1.51
N ASP A 22 7.82 -4.53 1.03
CA ASP A 22 9.08 -4.89 1.69
C ASP A 22 9.25 -4.17 3.04
N LEU A 23 8.80 -2.92 3.14
CA LEU A 23 8.82 -2.19 4.41
C LEU A 23 7.82 -2.80 5.39
N ALA A 24 6.58 -3.00 4.96
CA ALA A 24 5.55 -3.60 5.79
C ALA A 24 6.00 -4.99 6.30
N SER A 25 6.64 -5.80 5.45
CA SER A 25 7.10 -7.14 5.80
C SER A 25 8.09 -7.19 6.96
N ARG A 26 8.87 -6.11 7.15
CA ARG A 26 9.90 -5.99 8.19
C ARG A 26 9.38 -5.51 9.54
N ILE A 27 8.12 -5.06 9.62
CA ILE A 27 7.52 -4.61 10.88
C ILE A 27 7.16 -5.83 11.73
N ALA A 28 7.91 -6.06 12.81
CA ALA A 28 7.73 -7.14 13.78
C ALA A 28 6.63 -6.81 14.82
N LEU A 29 5.42 -6.62 14.33
CA LEU A 29 4.23 -6.40 15.14
C LEU A 29 3.06 -7.15 14.50
N ASP A 30 2.43 -8.05 15.24
CA ASP A 30 1.41 -8.95 14.68
C ASP A 30 0.00 -8.35 14.72
N GLN A 31 -0.31 -7.56 15.76
CA GLN A 31 -1.65 -7.01 15.98
C GLN A 31 -1.58 -5.54 16.42
N PRO A 32 -1.30 -4.61 15.50
CA PRO A 32 -1.36 -3.18 15.81
C PRO A 32 -2.79 -2.78 16.19
N ALA A 33 -2.93 -2.01 17.27
CA ALA A 33 -4.22 -1.44 17.67
C ALA A 33 -4.70 -0.34 16.72
N LEU A 34 -3.76 0.40 16.12
CA LEU A 34 -4.01 1.48 15.17
C LEU A 34 -2.88 1.52 14.13
N ILE A 35 -3.24 1.71 12.86
CA ILE A 35 -2.29 1.93 11.76
C ILE A 35 -2.65 3.27 11.11
N VAL A 36 -1.64 4.13 10.91
CA VAL A 36 -1.78 5.40 10.20
C VAL A 36 -0.82 5.40 9.00
N ASP A 37 -1.37 5.60 7.80
CA ASP A 37 -0.60 5.69 6.56
C ASP A 37 -0.42 7.16 6.16
N LEU A 38 0.72 7.74 6.52
CA LEU A 38 1.03 9.14 6.24
C LEU A 38 1.43 9.31 4.78
N GLY A 39 0.72 10.20 4.07
CA GLY A 39 0.94 10.41 2.64
C GLY A 39 0.38 9.28 1.76
N CYS A 40 -0.75 8.67 2.17
CA CYS A 40 -1.36 7.52 1.51
C CYS A 40 -1.75 7.72 0.03
N GLY A 41 -1.90 8.97 -0.42
CA GLY A 41 -2.26 9.30 -1.79
C GLY A 41 -3.52 8.54 -2.26
N PRO A 42 -3.49 7.80 -3.39
CA PRO A 42 -4.63 7.03 -3.86
C PRO A 42 -4.88 5.72 -3.10
N GLY A 43 -4.10 5.41 -2.05
CA GLY A 43 -4.38 4.31 -1.13
C GLY A 43 -3.68 2.98 -1.45
N ASN A 44 -2.74 2.94 -2.39
CA ASN A 44 -2.00 1.71 -2.74
C ASN A 44 -1.24 1.14 -1.53
N SER A 45 -0.50 1.99 -0.79
CA SER A 45 0.18 1.60 0.46
C SER A 45 -0.80 1.18 1.54
N THR A 46 -1.92 1.91 1.66
CA THR A 46 -2.96 1.61 2.66
C THR A 46 -3.57 0.23 2.44
N GLN A 47 -3.78 -0.17 1.18
CA GLN A 47 -4.27 -1.51 0.83
C GLN A 47 -3.29 -2.60 1.29
N ILE A 48 -1.98 -2.39 1.13
CA ILE A 48 -0.93 -3.33 1.58
C ILE A 48 -0.98 -3.49 3.10
N LEU A 49 -1.04 -2.38 3.84
CA LEU A 49 -1.15 -2.40 5.30
C LEU A 49 -2.44 -3.15 5.74
N ARG A 50 -3.57 -2.89 5.08
CA ARG A 50 -4.85 -3.56 5.36
C ARG A 50 -4.81 -5.05 5.07
N GLN A 51 -4.08 -5.48 4.04
CA GLN A 51 -3.91 -6.89 3.70
C GLN A 51 -3.02 -7.61 4.72
N ARG A 52 -1.91 -6.98 5.15
CA ARG A 52 -0.98 -7.56 6.11
C ARG A 52 -1.59 -7.79 7.48
N TRP A 53 -2.32 -6.80 7.99
CA TRP A 53 -2.93 -6.84 9.33
C TRP A 53 -4.44 -6.96 9.27
N ARG A 54 -4.95 -7.73 8.30
CA ARG A 54 -6.39 -7.99 8.19
C ARG A 54 -6.87 -8.60 9.50
N ARG A 55 -7.78 -7.89 10.18
CA ARG A 55 -8.51 -8.45 11.32
C ARG A 55 -9.52 -9.45 10.78
N GLU A 56 -9.46 -10.69 11.26
CA GLU A 56 -10.59 -11.61 11.10
C GLU A 56 -11.71 -11.21 12.08
N GLY A 57 -12.95 -11.18 11.62
CA GLY A 57 -14.14 -11.01 12.46
C GLY A 57 -14.52 -9.57 12.80
N LEU A 58 -14.99 -8.81 11.80
CA LEU A 58 -16.05 -7.81 12.00
C LEU A 58 -17.28 -8.27 11.24
#